data_AF-A0A7X0ETG1-F1
#
_entry.id   AF-A0A7X0ETG1-F1
#
_cell.length_a   1.000
_cell.length_b   1.000
_cell.length_c   1.000
_cell.angle_alpha   90.00
_cell.angle_beta   90.00
_cell.angle_gamma   90.00
#
_symmetry.space_group_name_H-M   'P 1'
#
loop_
_entity.id
_entity.type
_entity.pdbx_description
1 polymer ?
#
loop_
_entity_poly.entity_id
_entity_poly.type
_entity_poly.pdbx_seq_one_letter_code
_entity_poly.pdbx_strand_id
1 'polypeptide(L)'
;MTEPGYSARTQGIRQHGRASAGEAEHVRAVLRDVQEAFARAGRPMGDDQYGAEMEKRYPVMLDGVIAAFHAYIDELEGVGGGLHVTAATYEAAEGSGA
;
A
#
# COMPACT_ATOMS: atom_id res chain seq x y z
N MET A 1 -9.88 -39.60 8.24
CA MET A 1 -9.87 -38.26 8.85
C MET A 1 -8.90 -37.42 8.03
N THR A 2 -9.41 -36.68 7.04
CA THR A 2 -8.63 -35.72 6.26
C THR A 2 -8.35 -34.53 7.15
N GLU A 3 -7.08 -34.23 7.43
CA GLU A 3 -6.72 -33.16 8.34
C GLU A 3 -7.27 -31.81 7.85
N PRO A 4 -7.97 -31.03 8.68
CA PRO A 4 -8.52 -29.73 8.32
C PRO A 4 -7.45 -28.63 8.10
N GLY A 5 -6.16 -29.00 8.07
CA GLY A 5 -5.04 -28.06 8.13
C GLY A 5 -4.70 -27.37 6.81
N TYR A 6 -4.83 -28.05 5.67
CA TYR A 6 -4.33 -27.51 4.39
C TYR A 6 -5.28 -26.48 3.78
N SER A 7 -6.58 -26.76 3.78
CA SER A 7 -7.61 -25.84 3.31
C SER A 7 -7.74 -24.59 4.19
N ALA A 8 -7.63 -24.75 5.51
CA ALA A 8 -7.62 -23.63 6.46
C ALA A 8 -6.41 -22.70 6.28
N ARG A 9 -5.22 -23.27 6.03
CA ARG A 9 -4.00 -22.49 5.72
C ARG A 9 -4.14 -21.71 4.41
N THR A 10 -4.73 -22.31 3.39
CA THR A 10 -4.99 -21.66 2.10
C THR A 10 -6.02 -20.53 2.23
N GLN A 11 -7.07 -20.70 3.02
CA GLN A 11 -8.04 -19.63 3.32
C GLN A 11 -7.38 -18.47 4.08
N GLY A 12 -6.51 -18.74 5.06
CA GLY A 12 -5.77 -17.70 5.78
C GLY A 12 -4.87 -16.87 4.87
N ILE A 13 -4.15 -17.52 3.92
CA ILE A 13 -3.32 -16.83 2.93
C ILE A 13 -4.15 -15.91 2.03
N ARG A 14 -5.32 -16.37 1.56
CA ARG A 14 -6.23 -15.55 0.75
C ARG A 14 -6.81 -14.37 1.53
N GLN A 15 -7.16 -14.58 2.80
CA GLN A 15 -7.69 -13.54 3.67
C GLN A 15 -6.65 -12.44 3.90
N HIS A 16 -5.39 -12.81 4.16
CA HIS A 16 -4.30 -11.85 4.29
C HIS A 16 -3.98 -11.14 2.98
N GLY A 17 -3.97 -11.84 1.84
CA GLY A 17 -3.79 -11.19 0.53
C GLY A 17 -4.86 -10.14 0.22
N ARG A 18 -6.13 -10.41 0.56
CA ARG A 18 -7.23 -9.43 0.44
C ARG A 18 -7.07 -8.25 1.42
N ALA A 19 -6.63 -8.52 2.65
CA ALA A 19 -6.38 -7.46 3.62
C ALA A 19 -5.28 -6.50 3.13
N SER A 20 -4.16 -7.02 2.61
CA SER A 20 -3.08 -6.21 2.05
C SER A 20 -3.52 -5.39 0.83
N ALA A 21 -4.38 -5.94 -0.04
CA ALA A 21 -4.95 -5.20 -1.16
C ALA A 21 -5.87 -4.05 -0.70
N GLY A 22 -6.75 -4.32 0.28
CA GLY A 22 -7.61 -3.28 0.86
C GLY A 22 -6.82 -2.18 1.57
N GLU A 23 -5.73 -2.54 2.24
CA GLU A 23 -4.81 -1.59 2.86
C GLU A 23 -4.09 -0.74 1.81
N ALA A 24 -3.61 -1.32 0.71
CA ALA A 24 -3.02 -0.57 -0.39
C ALA A 24 -3.99 0.43 -1.04
N GLU A 25 -5.27 0.05 -1.22
CA GLU A 25 -6.32 0.95 -1.69
C GLU A 25 -6.58 2.11 -0.72
N HIS A 26 -6.60 1.82 0.59
CA HIS A 26 -6.74 2.84 1.62
C HIS A 26 -5.57 3.84 1.60
N VAL A 27 -4.33 3.34 1.55
CA VAL A 27 -3.13 4.16 1.49
C VAL A 27 -3.11 5.03 0.22
N ARG A 28 -3.58 4.51 -0.93
CA ARG A 28 -3.77 5.31 -2.15
C ARG A 28 -4.79 6.42 -2.00
N ALA A 29 -5.89 6.18 -1.27
CA ALA A 29 -6.88 7.22 -0.99
C ALA A 29 -6.26 8.33 -0.13
N VAL A 30 -5.53 7.97 0.93
CA VAL A 30 -4.80 8.94 1.77
C VAL A 30 -3.77 9.73 0.96
N LEU A 31 -3.01 9.10 0.06
CA LEU A 31 -2.07 9.80 -0.81
C LEU A 31 -2.77 10.84 -1.70
N ARG A 32 -3.94 10.52 -2.26
CA ARG A 32 -4.73 11.48 -3.04
C ARG A 32 -5.21 12.65 -2.19
N ASP A 33 -5.71 12.38 -0.99
CA ASP A 33 -6.16 13.44 -0.07
C ASP A 33 -5.02 14.37 0.31
N VAL A 34 -3.82 13.80 0.55
CA VAL A 34 -2.59 14.57 0.77
C VAL A 34 -2.29 15.43 -0.46
N GLN A 35 -2.20 14.85 -1.65
CA GLN A 35 -1.92 15.61 -2.88
C GLN A 35 -2.93 16.73 -3.12
N GLU A 36 -4.22 16.49 -2.88
CA GLU A 36 -5.27 17.51 -2.97
C GLU A 36 -5.10 18.61 -1.92
N ALA A 37 -4.79 18.26 -0.66
CA ALA A 37 -4.56 19.23 0.40
C ALA A 37 -3.37 20.14 0.05
N PHE A 38 -2.28 19.57 -0.48
CA PHE A 38 -1.12 20.33 -0.95
C PHE A 38 -1.46 21.21 -2.16
N ALA A 39 -2.21 20.70 -3.14
CA ALA A 39 -2.65 21.48 -4.30
C ALA A 39 -3.56 22.65 -3.90
N ARG A 40 -4.47 22.46 -2.94
CA ARG A 40 -5.37 23.50 -2.42
C ARG A 40 -4.66 24.52 -1.54
N ALA A 41 -3.64 24.10 -0.79
CA ALA A 41 -2.88 24.99 0.08
C ALA A 41 -2.09 26.05 -0.70
N GLY A 42 -1.82 25.82 -2.00
CA GLY A 42 -1.16 26.80 -2.87
C GLY A 42 0.24 27.17 -2.34
N ARG A 43 0.59 28.47 -2.36
CA ARG A 43 1.70 29.06 -1.58
C ARG A 43 1.12 29.54 -0.23
N PRO A 44 1.11 28.71 0.83
CA PRO A 44 0.48 29.07 2.10
C PRO A 44 1.44 29.82 3.03
N MET A 45 2.69 29.97 2.58
CA MET A 45 3.80 30.52 3.31
C MET A 45 3.84 32.02 3.02
N GLY A 46 3.38 32.83 3.98
CA GLY A 46 3.24 34.28 3.82
C GLY A 46 4.53 34.97 3.34
N ASP A 47 4.40 36.22 2.87
CA ASP A 47 5.48 37.02 2.25
C ASP A 47 6.64 37.42 3.19
N ASP A 48 6.80 36.75 4.34
CA ASP A 48 7.94 36.95 5.23
C ASP A 48 9.14 36.07 4.84
N GLN A 49 10.32 36.39 5.39
CA GLN A 49 11.55 35.65 5.06
C GLN A 49 11.47 34.17 5.45
N TYR A 50 10.62 33.80 6.40
CA TYR A 50 10.45 32.43 6.86
C TYR A 50 9.58 31.66 5.88
N GLY A 51 8.53 32.28 5.34
CA GLY A 51 7.69 31.75 4.30
C GLY A 51 8.46 31.50 3.00
N ALA A 52 9.32 32.43 2.59
CA ALA A 52 10.17 32.26 1.40
C ALA A 52 11.19 31.11 1.53
N GLU A 53 11.74 30.87 2.73
CA GLU A 53 12.64 29.75 2.97
C GLU A 53 11.90 28.41 3.07
N MET A 54 10.75 28.38 3.73
CA MET A 54 9.92 27.18 3.77
C MET A 54 9.44 26.81 2.38
N GLU A 55 9.07 27.79 1.55
CA GLU A 55 8.64 27.57 0.17
C GLU A 55 9.70 26.89 -0.71
N LYS A 56 11.00 27.11 -0.44
CA LYS A 56 12.08 26.39 -1.13
C LYS A 56 12.20 24.92 -0.70
N ARG A 57 11.94 24.64 0.58
CA ARG A 57 12.06 23.28 1.15
C ARG A 57 10.79 22.46 1.00
N TYR A 58 9.65 23.13 0.81
CA TYR A 58 8.33 22.53 0.76
C TYR A 58 8.16 21.49 -0.36
N PRO A 59 8.63 21.72 -1.60
CA PRO A 59 8.57 20.70 -2.66
C PRO A 59 9.36 19.45 -2.32
N VAL A 60 10.57 19.60 -1.77
CA VAL A 60 11.43 18.48 -1.39
C VAL A 60 10.80 17.65 -0.27
N MET A 61 10.16 18.31 0.69
CA MET A 61 9.43 17.62 1.76
C MET A 61 8.23 16.85 1.21
N LEU A 62 7.46 17.45 0.29
CA LEU A 62 6.32 16.81 -0.36
C LEU A 62 6.74 15.58 -1.17
N ASP A 63 7.81 15.70 -1.97
CA ASP A 63 8.36 14.59 -2.73
C ASP A 63 8.78 13.43 -1.82
N GLY A 64 9.40 13.73 -0.68
CA GLY A 64 9.78 12.73 0.31
C GLY A 64 8.57 12.00 0.92
N VAL A 65 7.50 12.73 1.23
CA VAL A 65 6.24 12.14 1.72
C VAL A 65 5.60 11.26 0.66
N ILE A 66 5.49 11.74 -0.58
CA ILE A 66 4.91 11.00 -1.70
C ILE A 66 5.72 9.72 -1.97
N ALA A 67 7.05 9.81 -1.97
CA ALA A 67 7.93 8.65 -2.15
C ALA A 67 7.72 7.59 -1.06
N ALA A 68 7.55 8.00 0.20
CA ALA A 68 7.27 7.08 1.30
C ALA A 68 5.92 6.37 1.14
N PHE A 69 4.88 7.08 0.68
CA PHE A 69 3.58 6.46 0.36
C PHE A 69 3.71 5.41 -0.75
N HIS A 70 4.42 5.73 -1.84
CA HIS A 70 4.65 4.77 -2.92
C HIS A 70 5.40 3.53 -2.46
N ALA A 71 6.49 3.70 -1.71
CA ALA A 71 7.27 2.57 -1.19
C ALA A 71 6.41 1.63 -0.32
N TYR A 72 5.53 2.19 0.51
CA TYR A 72 4.64 1.40 1.35
C TYR A 72 3.54 0.68 0.56
N ILE A 73 2.98 1.32 -0.48
CA ILE A 73 2.03 0.67 -1.40
C ILE A 73 2.71 -0.50 -2.12
N ASP A 74 3.93 -0.30 -2.63
CA ASP A 74 4.69 -1.34 -3.33
C ASP A 74 4.97 -2.55 -2.41
N GLU A 75 5.26 -2.31 -1.13
CA GLU A 75 5.42 -3.36 -0.13
C GLU A 75 4.12 -4.14 0.09
N LEU A 76 2.99 -3.45 0.29
CA LEU A 76 1.68 -4.08 0.47
C LEU A 76 1.26 -4.92 -0.75
N GLU A 77 1.54 -4.42 -1.96
CA GLU A 77 1.26 -5.15 -3.20
C GLU A 77 2.20 -6.34 -3.40
N GLY A 78 3.47 -6.21 -3.03
CA GLY A 78 4.43 -7.31 -3.04
C GLY A 78 4.02 -8.44 -2.10
N VAL A 79 3.60 -8.11 -0.88
CA VAL A 79 3.09 -9.07 0.10
C VAL A 79 1.80 -9.73 -0.41
N GLY A 80 0.85 -8.93 -0.90
CA GLY A 80 -0.41 -9.44 -1.46
C GLY A 80 -0.19 -10.38 -2.65
N GLY A 81 0.69 -10.01 -3.58
CA GLY A 81 1.04 -10.82 -4.74
C GLY A 81 1.72 -12.14 -4.37
N GLY A 82 2.69 -12.10 -3.45
CA GLY A 82 3.36 -13.31 -2.94
C GLY A 82 2.40 -14.28 -2.26
N LEU A 83 1.46 -13.77 -1.45
CA LEU A 83 0.42 -14.58 -0.83
C LEU A 83 -0.54 -15.17 -1.88
N HIS A 84 -0.91 -14.41 -2.91
CA HIS A 84 -1.77 -14.91 -3.98
C HIS A 84 -1.12 -16.05 -4.78
N VAL A 85 0.15 -15.89 -5.17
CA VAL A 85 0.94 -16.92 -5.88
C VAL A 85 1.08 -18.17 -5.02
N THR A 86 1.31 -17.99 -3.72
CA THR A 86 1.43 -19.10 -2.77
C THR A 86 0.11 -19.87 -2.66
N ALA A 87 -1.03 -19.18 -2.53
CA ALA A 87 -2.36 -19.82 -2.52
C ALA A 87 -2.65 -20.58 -3.82
N ALA A 88 -2.33 -19.99 -4.99
CA ALA A 88 -2.53 -20.63 -6.29
C ALA A 88 -1.68 -21.91 -6.45
N THR A 89 -0.44 -21.89 -5.94
CA THR A 89 0.44 -23.07 -5.94
C THR A 89 -0.13 -24.19 -5.08
N TYR A 90 -0.69 -23.85 -3.92
CA TYR A 90 -1.37 -24.80 -3.04
C TYR A 90 -2.62 -25.42 -3.68
N GLU A 91 -3.45 -24.60 -4.33
CA GLU A 91 -4.64 -25.08 -5.08
C GLU A 91 -4.26 -26.02 -6.24
N ALA A 92 -3.19 -25.70 -6.98
CA ALA A 92 -2.71 -26.55 -8.06
C ALA A 92 -2.22 -27.92 -7.55
N ALA A 93 -1.59 -27.96 -6.36
CA ALA A 93 -1.12 -29.19 -5.74
C ALA A 93 -2.29 -30.07 -5.21
N GLU A 94 -3.36 -29.47 -4.68
CA GLU A 94 -4.58 -30.21 -4.32
C GLU A 94 -5.28 -30.79 -5.56
N GLY A 95 -5.33 -30.05 -6.67
CA GLY A 95 -5.98 -30.50 -7.91
C GLY A 95 -5.24 -31.58 -8.69
N SER A 96 -3.92 -31.71 -8.50
CA SER A 96 -3.09 -32.73 -9.17
C SER A 96 -2.88 -34.00 -8.32
N GLY A 97 -3.45 -34.04 -7.12
CA GLY A 97 -3.46 -35.21 -6.23
C GLY A 97 -4.79 -35.98 -6.19
N ALA A 98 -5.76 -35.64 -7.04
CA ALA A 98 -7.09 -36.27 -7.13
C ALA A 98 -7.23 -37.22 -8.33
#